data_AF-A0A2T4SU69-F1
#
_entry.id   AF-A0A2T4SU69-F1
#
_cell.length_a   1.000
_cell.length_b   1.000
_cell.length_c   1.000
_cell.angle_alpha   90.00
_cell.angle_beta   90.00
_cell.angle_gamma   90.00
#
_symmetry.space_group_name_H-M   'P 1'
#
loop_
_entity.id
_entity.type
_entity.pdbx_description
1 polymer ?
#
loop_
_entity_poly.entity_id
_entity_poly.type
_entity_poly.pdbx_seq_one_letter_code
_entity_poly.pdbx_strand_id
1 'polypeptide(L)'
;MRERSEFVENKIKELGYNTRSFANEIGVSYTTLRSMLERNFEGAKIENVIAVAKGINVTVEYLYNLGTEFEEVEAAHSDGGLTEDQVNLLKDILKNYED
;
A
#
# COMPACT_ATOMS: atom_id res chain seq x y z
N MET A 1 4.19 -14.42 4.10
CA MET A 1 4.50 -13.04 4.50
C MET A 1 3.18 -12.29 4.68
N ARG A 2 3.09 -11.28 5.56
CA ARG A 2 1.84 -10.51 5.78
C ARG A 2 2.00 -9.08 5.24
N GLU A 3 2.50 -8.91 4.00
CA GLU A 3 2.90 -7.58 3.51
C GLU A 3 1.77 -6.55 3.59
N ARG A 4 0.53 -6.94 3.25
CA ARG A 4 -0.63 -6.05 3.31
C ARG A 4 -0.92 -5.61 4.74
N SER A 5 -0.89 -6.56 5.67
CA SER A 5 -1.16 -6.27 7.08
C SER A 5 -0.10 -5.36 7.68
N GLU A 6 1.16 -5.67 7.44
CA GLU A 6 2.30 -4.91 7.95
C GLU A 6 2.28 -3.49 7.39
N PHE A 7 2.00 -3.32 6.09
CA PHE A 7 1.82 -2.02 5.47
C PHE A 7 0.69 -1.21 6.12
N VAL A 8 -0.50 -1.81 6.28
CA VAL A 8 -1.63 -1.12 6.92
C VAL A 8 -1.32 -0.78 8.38
N GLU A 9 -0.74 -1.69 9.15
CA GLU A 9 -0.37 -1.43 10.55
C GLU A 9 0.64 -0.29 10.69
N ASN A 10 1.61 -0.19 9.78
CA ASN A 10 2.56 0.91 9.76
C ASN A 10 1.89 2.24 9.37
N LYS A 11 1.04 2.24 8.34
CA LYS A 11 0.27 3.45 7.95
C LYS A 11 -0.65 3.94 9.06
N ILE A 12 -1.32 3.03 9.77
CA ILE A 12 -2.15 3.36 10.93
C ILE A 12 -1.33 4.12 12.00
N LYS A 13 -0.10 3.65 12.28
CA LYS A 13 0.80 4.31 13.24
C LYS A 13 1.29 5.66 12.75
N GLU A 14 1.68 5.77 11.47
CA GLU A 14 2.10 7.04 10.85
C GLU A 14 1.01 8.11 10.92
N LEU A 15 -0.25 7.69 10.79
CA LEU A 15 -1.42 8.57 10.92
C LEU A 15 -1.75 8.92 12.40
N GLY A 16 -0.99 8.42 13.37
CA GLY A 16 -1.20 8.71 14.79
C GLY A 16 -2.33 7.90 15.44
N TYR A 17 -2.83 6.86 14.77
CA TYR A 17 -3.87 5.99 15.30
C TYR A 17 -3.28 4.69 15.88
N ASN A 18 -4.05 4.04 16.75
CA ASN A 18 -3.92 2.61 17.00
C ASN A 18 -5.03 1.87 16.25
N THR A 19 -4.95 0.54 16.15
CA THR A 19 -5.94 -0.26 15.40
C THR A 19 -7.39 0.01 15.83
N ARG A 20 -7.64 0.24 17.13
CA ARG A 20 -8.99 0.50 17.62
C ARG A 20 -9.48 1.91 17.23
N SER A 21 -8.65 2.94 17.42
CA SER A 21 -9.05 4.30 17.03
C SER A 21 -9.18 4.44 15.51
N PHE A 22 -8.33 3.78 14.73
CA PHE A 22 -8.43 3.76 13.28
C PHE A 22 -9.69 3.05 12.78
N ALA A 23 -10.06 1.91 13.38
CA ALA A 23 -11.29 1.22 13.02
C ALA A 23 -12.52 2.14 13.17
N ASN A 24 -12.58 2.89 14.27
CA ASN A 24 -13.64 3.87 14.50
C ASN A 24 -13.61 5.01 13.47
N GLU A 25 -12.42 5.53 13.14
CA GLU A 25 -12.24 6.59 12.12
C GLU A 25 -12.81 6.18 10.76
N ILE A 26 -12.50 4.96 10.31
CA ILE A 26 -12.93 4.48 8.98
C ILE A 26 -14.33 3.85 8.98
N GLY A 27 -15.03 3.86 10.11
CA GLY A 27 -16.40 3.33 10.24
C GLY A 27 -16.50 1.80 10.17
N VAL A 28 -15.44 1.06 10.55
CA VAL A 28 -15.47 -0.41 10.65
C VAL A 28 -15.36 -0.86 12.11
N SER A 29 -15.88 -2.04 12.44
CA SER A 29 -15.71 -2.56 13.80
C SER A 29 -14.25 -2.94 14.06
N TYR A 30 -13.79 -2.78 15.30
CA TYR A 30 -12.44 -3.21 15.71
C TYR A 30 -12.17 -4.68 15.38
N THR A 31 -13.15 -5.57 15.60
CA THR A 31 -13.01 -7.00 15.30
C THR A 31 -12.96 -7.27 13.80
N THR A 32 -13.66 -6.48 12.99
CA THR A 32 -13.56 -6.54 11.52
C THR A 32 -12.16 -6.18 11.05
N LEU A 33 -11.62 -5.03 11.48
CA LEU A 33 -10.26 -4.62 11.10
C LEU A 33 -9.22 -5.62 11.59
N ARG A 34 -9.32 -6.06 12.85
CA ARG A 34 -8.42 -7.06 13.43
C ARG A 34 -8.43 -8.37 12.63
N SER A 35 -9.61 -8.87 12.25
CA SER A 35 -9.73 -10.08 11.43
C SER A 35 -9.15 -9.93 10.03
N MET A 36 -9.25 -8.73 9.42
CA MET A 36 -8.60 -8.46 8.13
C MET A 36 -7.08 -8.47 8.26
N LEU A 37 -6.54 -7.81 9.29
CA LEU A 37 -5.12 -7.82 9.56
C LEU A 37 -4.62 -9.25 9.80
N GLU A 38 -5.25 -10.01 10.71
CA GLU A 38 -4.83 -11.39 11.04
C GLU A 38 -4.76 -12.31 9.82
N ARG A 39 -5.64 -12.09 8.82
CA ARG A 39 -5.73 -12.89 7.59
C ARG A 39 -5.11 -12.23 6.38
N ASN A 40 -4.31 -11.18 6.55
CA ASN A 40 -3.69 -10.46 5.42
C ASN A 40 -4.67 -10.02 4.33
N PHE A 41 -5.86 -9.59 4.74
CA PHE A 41 -6.99 -9.19 3.91
C PHE A 41 -7.61 -10.33 3.07
N GLU A 42 -7.25 -11.59 3.31
CA GLU A 42 -7.85 -12.75 2.65
C GLU A 42 -9.30 -12.96 3.10
N GLY A 43 -10.20 -13.11 2.12
CA GLY A 43 -11.64 -13.30 2.36
C GLY A 43 -12.30 -12.12 3.09
N ALA A 44 -11.70 -10.93 3.05
CA ALA A 44 -12.32 -9.70 3.52
C ALA A 44 -13.44 -9.28 2.56
N LYS A 45 -14.53 -8.73 3.11
CA LYS A 45 -15.58 -8.10 2.29
C LYS A 45 -15.00 -6.86 1.61
N ILE A 46 -15.26 -6.70 0.32
CA ILE A 46 -14.68 -5.62 -0.51
C ILE A 46 -14.97 -4.24 0.07
N GLU A 47 -16.16 -4.02 0.64
CA GLU A 47 -16.56 -2.76 1.27
C GLU A 47 -15.63 -2.39 2.44
N ASN A 48 -15.23 -3.38 3.24
CA ASN A 48 -14.31 -3.16 4.36
C ASN A 48 -12.88 -2.89 3.86
N VAL A 49 -12.46 -3.54 2.78
CA VAL A 49 -11.15 -3.28 2.19
C VAL A 49 -11.09 -1.88 1.59
N ILE A 50 -12.16 -1.44 0.91
CA ILE A 50 -12.30 -0.07 0.38
C ILE A 50 -12.23 0.94 1.53
N ALA A 51 -12.91 0.70 2.66
CA ALA A 51 -12.87 1.60 3.81
C ALA A 51 -11.45 1.76 4.36
N VAL A 52 -10.71 0.65 4.51
CA VAL A 52 -9.32 0.68 4.97
C VAL A 52 -8.41 1.41 3.96
N ALA A 53 -8.50 1.05 2.68
CA ALA A 53 -7.67 1.65 1.63
C ALA A 53 -7.86 3.17 1.55
N LYS A 54 -9.11 3.64 1.63
CA LYS A 54 -9.42 5.08 1.74
C LYS A 54 -8.84 5.70 3.00
N GLY A 55 -8.99 5.05 4.15
CA GLY A 55 -8.49 5.55 5.43
C GLY A 55 -6.97 5.71 5.51
N ILE A 56 -6.21 4.87 4.79
CA ILE A 56 -4.75 4.99 4.67
C ILE A 56 -4.29 5.69 3.38
N ASN A 57 -5.23 6.24 2.60
CA ASN A 57 -4.99 6.99 1.37
C ASN A 57 -4.23 6.21 0.27
N VAL A 58 -4.66 4.99 -0.03
CA VAL A 58 -4.15 4.17 -1.15
C VAL A 58 -5.30 3.57 -1.97
N THR A 59 -4.99 3.04 -3.14
CA THR A 59 -5.95 2.25 -3.92
C THR A 59 -6.04 0.82 -3.38
N VAL A 60 -7.19 0.18 -3.58
CA VAL A 60 -7.36 -1.24 -3.25
C VAL A 60 -6.39 -2.10 -4.06
N GLU A 61 -6.19 -1.75 -5.33
CA GLU A 61 -5.23 -2.42 -6.22
C GLU A 61 -3.81 -2.38 -5.67
N TYR A 62 -3.32 -1.21 -5.26
CA TYR A 62 -2.01 -1.09 -4.63
C TYR A 62 -1.89 -2.00 -3.40
N LEU A 63 -2.91 -2.01 -2.53
CA LEU A 63 -2.94 -2.88 -1.35
C LEU A 63 -2.87 -4.37 -1.73
N TYR A 64 -3.50 -4.80 -2.82
CA TYR A 64 -3.46 -6.18 -3.28
C TYR A 64 -2.17 -6.57 -4.01
N ASN A 65 -1.49 -5.60 -4.64
CA ASN A 65 -0.20 -5.80 -5.30
C ASN A 65 0.99 -5.84 -4.31
N LEU A 66 0.77 -5.51 -3.03
CA LEU A 66 1.78 -5.73 -2.01
C LEU A 66 2.09 -7.24 -1.88
N GLY A 67 3.36 -7.60 -2.02
CA GLY A 67 3.81 -8.99 -1.92
C GLY A 67 3.62 -9.81 -3.19
N THR A 68 3.15 -9.20 -4.27
CA THR A 68 3.18 -9.83 -5.60
C THR A 68 4.49 -9.46 -6.29
N GLU A 69 5.19 -10.44 -6.86
CA GLU A 69 6.21 -10.13 -7.85
C GLU A 69 5.51 -9.41 -9.00
N PHE A 70 5.96 -8.18 -9.31
CA PHE A 70 5.48 -7.50 -10.50
C PHE A 70 5.88 -8.37 -11.70
N GLU A 71 4.91 -8.86 -12.46
CA GLU A 71 5.20 -9.18 -13.85
C GLU A 71 5.59 -7.85 -14.51
N GLU A 72 6.78 -7.80 -15.12
CA GLU A 72 7.13 -6.71 -16.03
C GLU A 72 6.07 -6.66 -17.13
N VAL A 73 5.07 -5.82 -16.94
CA VAL A 73 4.13 -5.48 -18.00
C VAL A 73 4.80 -4.43 -18.87
N GLU A 74 5.22 -4.84 -20.08
CA GLU A 74 5.57 -3.90 -21.14
C GLU A 74 4.40 -2.92 -21.31
N ALA A 75 4.62 -1.67 -20.91
CA ALA A 75 3.60 -0.64 -21.01
C ALA A 75 3.19 -0.49 -22.48
N ALA A 76 1.93 -0.80 -22.81
CA ALA A 76 1.39 -0.73 -24.17
C ALA A 76 1.39 0.70 -24.77
N HIS A 77 1.78 1.72 -24.00
CA HIS A 77 1.86 3.13 -24.41
C HIS A 77 3.09 3.87 -23.86
N SER A 78 4.30 3.36 -24.07
CA SER A 78 5.46 4.25 -24.19
C SER A 78 6.42 3.79 -25.29
N ASP A 79 6.30 4.41 -26.45
CA ASP A 79 7.40 4.55 -27.43
C ASP A 79 8.55 5.45 -26.88
N GLY A 80 8.82 5.36 -25.59
CA GLY A 80 9.71 6.27 -24.87
C GLY A 80 9.99 5.75 -23.47
N GLY A 81 10.67 4.61 -23.38
CA GLY A 81 11.39 4.27 -22.15
C GLY A 81 12.40 5.36 -21.81
N LEU A 82 12.71 5.51 -20.53
CA LEU A 82 13.79 6.41 -20.12
C LEU A 82 15.11 5.90 -20.69
N THR A 83 15.90 6.80 -21.27
CA THR A 83 17.26 6.46 -21.68
C THR A 83 18.11 6.16 -20.44
N GLU A 84 19.20 5.43 -20.66
CA GLU A 84 20.16 5.09 -19.60
C GLU A 84 20.68 6.34 -18.87
N ASP A 85 20.85 7.45 -19.60
CA ASP A 85 21.24 8.75 -19.04
C ASP A 85 20.17 9.33 -18.11
N GLN A 86 18.90 9.22 -18.46
CA GLN A 86 17.79 9.68 -17.63
C GLN A 86 17.67 8.85 -16.35
N VAL A 87 17.93 7.54 -16.44
CA VAL A 87 17.96 6.65 -15.28
C VAL A 87 19.13 6.98 -14.35
N ASN A 88 20.30 7.28 -14.90
CA ASN A 88 21.48 7.66 -14.12
C ASN A 88 21.28 9.00 -13.41
N LEU A 89 20.66 9.98 -14.08
CA LEU A 89 20.32 11.26 -13.46
C LEU A 89 19.39 11.09 -12.26
N LEU A 90 18.38 10.23 -12.36
CA LEU A 90 17.48 9.95 -11.23
C LEU A 90 18.21 9.31 -10.04
N LYS A 91 19.15 8.39 -10.30
CA LYS A 91 19.98 7.77 -9.26
C LYS A 91 20.84 8.80 -8.53
N ASP A 92 21.46 9.71 -9.27
CA ASP A 92 22.29 10.76 -8.68
C ASP A 92 21.46 11.75 -7.84
N ILE A 93 20.25 12.09 -8.30
CA ILE A 93 19.33 12.90 -7.50
C ILE A 93 18.99 12.18 -6.20
N LEU A 94 18.56 10.91 -6.25
CA LEU A 94 18.19 10.15 -5.05
C LEU A 94 19.34 10.05 -4.05
N LYS A 95 20.58 9.86 -4.54
CA LYS A 95 21.78 9.79 -3.70
C LYS A 95 22.05 11.07 -2.92
N ASN A 96 21.65 12.23 -3.45
CA ASN A 96 21.81 13.53 -2.79
C ASN A 96 20.68 13.85 -1.79
N TYR A 97 19.67 13.00 -1.69
CA TYR A 97 18.57 13.12 -0.71
C TYR A 97 18.72 12.17 0.49
N GLU A 98 19.80 11.39 0.56
CA GLU A 98 20.13 10.50 1.69
C GLU A 98 21.08 11.14 2.73
N ASP A 99 21.37 12.44 2.63
CA ASP A 99 22.06 13.24 3.67
C ASP A 99 21.07 14.02 4.57
#